data_AF-A0A7S2JYW6-F1
#
_entry.id   AF-A0A7S2JYW6-F1
#
_cell.length_a   1.000
_cell.length_b   1.000
_cell.length_c   1.000
_cell.angle_alpha   90.00
_cell.angle_beta   90.00
_cell.angle_gamma   90.00
#
_symmetry.space_group_name_H-M   'P 1'
#
loop_
_entity.id
_entity.type
_entity.pdbx_description
1 polymer ?
#
loop_
_entity_poly.entity_id
_entity_poly.type
_entity_poly.pdbx_seq_one_letter_code
_entity_poly.pdbx_strand_id
1 'polypeptide(L)'
;MNQSIDNGIEGVSSVISRDDRKKLRRDRITNKCAEAETGLRDKSSSTERVPAAKSNGPLHVSYGHGQIIDSQKLIEAMKSEALLNVTQLRIEAERRETLRRQNNKLRENSNSFDADKKDCGLHNIIRSNPQEPKDLDTCRERLDEISAQKENQADELRRALRKREEAYVNEVKNQRSDIVALRELIKAETGKMEDLYTKERDKIEFALLHDRDDIIRKHRKDMDALFDKKEKMEVYHDESRNKREIEYEKKLNDLREEKKREYNELKVNFDADIERLEHELGDLHSSNRVFCDKLHYELQTLLENDKNNSEFSQKYKRKLAKGEEELNRVKEQYRLFHESKEKQKCVDLNDVSRAANRLKELQAKVKHLKKFEKQKHDSIWDMHKEEVFLARDDVLSKHRTITTEILGWSWNPGQDTETLLNQDTSIDEHTPHNYDYWKNVSSSVSRDTCDEWDQLESALTEYRDVLLRRERILANISDLSHEVLRIEGILSDK
;
A
#
# COMPACT_ATOMS: atom_id res chain seq x y z
N MET A 1 31.90 21.45 -28.42
CA MET A 1 30.52 21.81 -28.01
C MET A 1 29.80 20.48 -27.78
N ASN A 2 29.42 20.14 -26.55
CA ASN A 2 28.42 20.79 -25.68
C ASN A 2 27.01 20.46 -26.20
N GLN A 3 26.11 19.82 -25.45
CA GLN A 3 26.17 19.33 -24.06
C GLN A 3 25.39 18.01 -23.91
N SER A 4 25.78 17.17 -22.95
CA SER A 4 24.88 16.16 -22.39
C SER A 4 23.88 16.85 -21.45
N ILE A 5 22.60 16.46 -21.51
CA ILE A 5 21.62 16.76 -20.47
C ILE A 5 20.99 15.43 -20.05
N ASP A 6 21.60 14.82 -19.05
CA ASP A 6 21.09 13.64 -18.35
C ASP A 6 20.34 14.14 -17.11
N ASN A 7 19.01 14.25 -17.21
CA ASN A 7 18.16 14.78 -16.13
C ASN A 7 17.84 13.68 -15.10
N GLY A 8 18.89 13.24 -14.39
CA GLY A 8 18.75 12.36 -13.24
C GLY A 8 17.89 13.00 -12.14
N ILE A 9 16.85 12.28 -11.70
CA ILE A 9 15.96 12.73 -10.63
C ILE A 9 16.66 12.49 -9.28
N GLU A 10 17.58 13.38 -8.90
CA GLU A 10 18.10 13.44 -7.53
C GLU A 10 17.01 14.02 -6.60
N GLY A 11 16.14 13.12 -6.13
CA GLY A 11 15.23 13.42 -5.04
C GLY A 11 16.01 13.73 -3.77
N VAL A 12 16.18 15.02 -3.45
CA VAL A 12 16.84 15.51 -2.24
C VAL A 12 15.98 15.17 -1.02
N SER A 13 16.02 13.89 -0.64
CA SER A 13 15.57 13.40 0.66
C SER A 13 16.50 13.98 1.72
N SER A 14 16.18 15.17 2.18
CA SER A 14 16.81 15.77 3.36
C SER A 14 16.43 14.93 4.57
N VAL A 15 17.22 13.87 4.81
CA VAL A 15 17.11 13.03 6.00
C VAL A 15 17.65 13.84 7.18
N ILE A 16 16.85 14.82 7.63
CA ILE A 16 17.11 15.69 8.77
C ILE A 16 17.61 14.80 9.92
N SER A 17 18.88 14.99 10.30
CA SER A 17 19.58 14.06 11.19
C SER A 17 18.81 13.89 12.49
N ARG A 18 19.02 12.75 13.18
CA ARG A 18 18.36 12.52 14.47
C ARG A 18 18.67 13.65 15.47
N ASP A 19 19.84 14.27 15.36
CA ASP A 19 20.24 15.41 16.17
C ASP A 19 19.74 16.76 15.66
N ASP A 20 19.60 16.96 14.35
CA ASP A 20 18.89 18.13 13.80
C ASP A 20 17.41 18.12 14.18
N ARG A 21 16.77 16.94 14.19
CA ARG A 21 15.41 16.75 14.70
C ARG A 21 15.30 17.00 16.20
N LYS A 22 16.33 16.66 17.00
CA LYS A 22 16.42 17.07 18.42
C LYS A 22 16.63 18.58 18.56
N LYS A 23 17.37 19.21 17.65
CA LYS A 23 17.62 20.66 17.62
C LYS A 23 16.34 21.41 17.24
N LEU A 24 15.73 21.15 16.09
CA LEU A 24 14.40 21.62 15.65
C LEU A 24 13.24 21.29 16.61
N ARG A 25 13.43 20.38 17.58
CA ARG A 25 12.50 20.16 18.71
C ARG A 25 12.87 21.02 19.93
N ARG A 26 14.16 21.13 20.29
CA ARG A 26 14.63 22.07 21.32
C ARG A 26 14.29 23.51 20.94
N ASP A 27 14.62 23.93 19.72
CA ASP A 27 14.35 25.26 19.18
C ASP A 27 12.84 25.57 19.18
N ARG A 28 11.98 24.58 18.87
CA ARG A 28 10.51 24.73 19.02
C ARG A 28 10.02 24.75 20.46
N ILE A 29 10.73 24.12 21.39
CA ILE A 29 10.39 24.17 22.82
C ILE A 29 10.88 25.50 23.41
N THR A 30 12.08 25.97 23.09
CA THR A 30 12.55 27.30 23.50
C THR A 30 11.71 28.41 22.90
N ASN A 31 11.31 28.30 21.62
CA ASN A 31 10.40 29.26 21.02
C ASN A 31 9.01 29.17 21.64
N LYS A 32 8.45 27.99 21.93
CA LYS A 32 7.18 27.90 22.67
C LYS A 32 7.27 28.37 24.13
N CYS A 33 8.40 28.22 24.80
CA CYS A 33 8.62 28.81 26.12
C CYS A 33 8.75 30.33 26.01
N ALA A 34 9.46 30.85 25.01
CA ALA A 34 9.56 32.29 24.75
C ALA A 34 8.22 32.91 24.31
N GLU A 35 7.41 32.20 23.51
CA GLU A 35 6.04 32.56 23.11
C GLU A 35 5.06 32.44 24.29
N ALA A 36 5.28 31.52 25.23
CA ALA A 36 4.54 31.46 26.49
C ALA A 36 4.97 32.61 27.42
N GLU A 37 6.27 32.92 27.50
CA GLU A 37 6.79 34.05 28.26
C GLU A 37 6.34 35.39 27.68
N THR A 38 6.32 35.60 26.36
CA THR A 38 5.78 36.82 25.73
C THR A 38 4.26 36.84 25.75
N GLY A 39 3.58 35.72 25.49
CA GLY A 39 2.12 35.63 25.58
C GLY A 39 1.56 35.81 27.00
N LEU A 40 2.33 35.43 28.02
CA LEU A 40 2.10 35.81 29.40
C LEU A 40 2.45 37.29 29.60
N ARG A 41 3.64 37.75 29.18
CA ARG A 41 4.16 39.12 29.36
C ARG A 41 3.40 40.20 28.59
N ASP A 42 2.61 39.88 27.58
CA ASP A 42 1.69 40.85 26.94
C ASP A 42 0.33 40.91 27.65
N LYS A 43 0.08 40.02 28.62
CA LYS A 43 -1.00 40.11 29.61
C LYS A 43 -0.52 40.32 31.06
N SER A 44 0.80 40.36 31.29
CA SER A 44 1.46 40.61 32.57
C SER A 44 2.58 41.65 32.50
N SER A 45 2.70 42.43 31.41
CA SER A 45 3.45 43.69 31.36
C SER A 45 2.72 44.83 32.09
N SER A 46 1.44 44.62 32.43
CA SER A 46 0.80 45.28 33.58
C SER A 46 1.31 44.74 34.93
N THR A 47 2.45 44.04 34.98
CA THR A 47 3.38 44.18 36.11
C THR A 47 3.94 45.60 36.04
N GLU A 48 3.11 46.55 36.45
CA GLU A 48 3.66 47.78 36.97
C GLU A 48 4.66 47.39 38.07
N ARG A 49 5.94 47.70 37.83
CA ARG A 49 6.75 48.18 38.95
C ARG A 49 5.91 49.29 39.56
N VAL A 50 5.38 49.08 40.77
CA VAL A 50 4.56 50.08 41.48
C VAL A 50 5.24 51.42 41.28
N PRO A 51 4.66 52.34 40.49
CA PRO A 51 5.34 53.57 40.16
C PRO A 51 5.47 54.30 41.48
N ALA A 52 6.71 54.48 41.94
CA ALA A 52 7.01 55.05 43.25
C ALA A 52 6.27 56.40 43.35
N ALA A 53 5.18 56.40 44.11
CA ALA A 53 4.06 57.27 43.79
C ALA A 53 4.49 58.71 44.01
N LYS A 54 4.65 59.46 42.91
CA LYS A 54 4.76 60.92 42.94
C LYS A 54 3.39 61.50 43.22
N SER A 55 2.88 61.19 44.41
CA SER A 55 1.68 61.75 45.01
C SER A 55 1.95 63.22 45.34
N ASN A 56 2.05 64.06 44.30
CA ASN A 56 2.05 65.51 44.40
C ASN A 56 0.62 66.02 44.68
N GLY A 57 -0.08 65.33 45.58
CA GLY A 57 -1.31 65.76 46.24
C GLY A 57 -1.03 65.89 47.74
N PRO A 58 -1.96 66.48 48.51
CA PRO A 58 -1.83 66.53 49.97
C PRO A 58 -1.61 65.12 50.52
N LEU A 59 -0.65 64.97 51.43
CA LEU A 59 -0.41 63.70 52.12
C LEU A 59 -1.73 63.28 52.79
N HIS A 60 -2.33 62.17 52.35
CA HIS A 60 -3.70 61.82 52.74
C HIS A 60 -3.72 61.38 54.21
N VAL A 61 -3.90 62.36 55.10
CA VAL A 61 -4.12 62.17 56.53
C VAL A 61 -5.29 61.21 56.72
N SER A 62 -5.00 60.03 57.26
CA SER A 62 -5.99 59.02 57.65
C SER A 62 -7.02 59.65 58.61
N TYR A 63 -8.29 59.23 58.58
CA TYR A 63 -9.34 59.90 59.36
C TYR A 63 -9.03 59.86 60.87
N GLY A 64 -8.51 58.74 61.37
CA GLY A 64 -7.99 58.62 62.72
C GLY A 64 -6.74 59.47 63.00
N HIS A 65 -5.87 59.70 62.01
CA HIS A 65 -4.71 60.59 62.20
C HIS A 65 -5.13 62.05 62.32
N GLY A 66 -6.13 62.49 61.54
CA GLY A 66 -6.74 63.82 61.69
C GLY A 66 -7.38 63.99 63.07
N GLN A 67 -8.19 63.00 63.49
CA GLN A 67 -8.82 63.01 64.82
C GLN A 67 -7.79 63.06 65.96
N ILE A 68 -6.67 62.33 65.86
CA ILE A 68 -5.58 62.42 66.85
C ILE A 68 -5.02 63.84 66.97
N ILE A 69 -4.77 64.50 65.83
CA ILE A 69 -4.22 65.87 65.80
C ILE A 69 -5.19 66.88 66.42
N ASP A 70 -6.49 66.76 66.15
CA ASP A 70 -7.49 67.70 66.69
C ASP A 70 -7.81 67.44 68.17
N SER A 71 -7.85 66.18 68.59
CA SER A 71 -7.93 65.81 70.01
C SER A 71 -6.71 66.31 70.80
N GLN A 72 -5.49 66.25 70.23
CA GLN A 72 -4.28 66.80 70.85
C GLN A 72 -4.40 68.32 71.10
N LYS A 73 -4.84 69.10 70.10
CA LYS A 73 -5.05 70.55 70.25
C LYS A 73 -6.07 70.87 71.35
N LEU A 74 -7.17 70.13 71.41
CA LEU A 74 -8.22 70.33 72.41
C LEU A 74 -7.72 70.01 73.83
N ILE A 75 -6.98 68.92 73.99
CA ILE A 75 -6.30 68.54 75.24
C ILE A 75 -5.33 69.64 75.69
N GLU A 76 -4.49 70.17 74.79
CA GLU A 76 -3.55 71.24 75.11
C GLU A 76 -4.24 72.54 75.51
N ALA A 77 -5.32 72.91 74.82
CA ALA A 77 -6.14 74.08 75.17
C ALA A 77 -6.74 73.95 76.58
N MET A 78 -7.43 72.85 76.86
CA MET A 78 -8.04 72.60 78.18
C MET A 78 -6.99 72.47 79.30
N LYS A 79 -5.80 71.93 78.99
CA LYS A 79 -4.67 71.87 79.93
C LYS A 79 -4.15 73.26 80.26
N SER A 80 -4.11 74.18 79.29
CA SER A 80 -3.74 75.57 79.52
C SER A 80 -4.77 76.29 80.40
N GLU A 81 -6.07 76.05 80.19
CA GLU A 81 -7.16 76.61 81.00
C GLU A 81 -7.11 76.11 82.46
N ALA A 82 -6.96 74.80 82.67
CA ALA A 82 -6.83 74.21 84.01
C ALA A 82 -5.63 74.79 84.78
N LEU A 83 -4.50 75.01 84.11
CA LEU A 83 -3.32 75.66 84.70
C LEU A 83 -3.58 77.13 85.03
N LEU A 84 -4.32 77.86 84.19
CA LEU A 84 -4.73 79.24 84.49
C LEU A 84 -5.67 79.31 85.70
N ASN A 85 -6.65 78.42 85.81
CA ASN A 85 -7.60 78.37 86.93
C ASN A 85 -6.87 78.08 88.27
N VAL A 86 -5.97 77.09 88.28
CA VAL A 86 -5.17 76.74 89.47
C VAL A 86 -4.15 77.83 89.84
N THR A 87 -3.55 78.52 88.86
CA THR A 87 -2.63 79.63 89.14
C THR A 87 -3.36 80.89 89.62
N GLN A 88 -4.59 81.17 89.17
CA GLN A 88 -5.41 82.27 89.66
C GLN A 88 -5.68 82.16 91.17
N LEU A 89 -6.24 81.03 91.65
CA LEU A 89 -6.48 80.86 93.10
C LEU A 89 -5.18 80.94 93.93
N ARG A 90 -4.08 80.39 93.41
CA ARG A 90 -2.77 80.52 94.06
C ARG A 90 -2.33 81.99 94.17
N ILE A 91 -2.46 82.76 93.09
CA ILE A 91 -2.11 84.19 93.08
C ILE A 91 -3.01 84.98 94.05
N GLU A 92 -4.28 84.61 94.21
CA GLU A 92 -5.18 85.26 95.17
C GLU A 92 -4.88 84.93 96.64
N ALA A 93 -4.44 83.70 96.94
CA ALA A 93 -3.88 83.37 98.25
C ALA A 93 -2.56 84.13 98.51
N GLU A 94 -1.69 84.22 97.51
CA GLU A 94 -0.40 84.93 97.60
C GLU A 94 -0.57 86.46 97.72
N ARG A 95 -1.61 87.04 97.08
CA ARG A 95 -2.03 88.44 97.28
C ARG A 95 -2.50 88.72 98.70
N ARG A 96 -3.24 87.79 99.31
CA ARG A 96 -3.67 87.91 100.72
C ARG A 96 -2.49 87.82 101.69
N GLU A 97 -1.58 86.87 101.47
CA GLU A 97 -0.37 86.72 102.29
C GLU A 97 0.61 87.91 102.14
N THR A 98 0.79 88.46 100.94
CA THR A 98 1.63 89.65 100.74
C THR A 98 1.03 90.90 101.38
N LEU A 99 -0.29 91.10 101.29
CA LEU A 99 -1.00 92.16 102.00
C LEU A 99 -0.91 91.99 103.53
N ARG A 100 -0.95 90.76 104.05
CA ARG A 100 -0.73 90.47 105.48
C ARG A 100 0.69 90.84 105.92
N ARG A 101 1.72 90.47 105.13
CA ARG A 101 3.12 90.85 105.39
C ARG A 101 3.32 92.37 105.39
N GLN A 102 2.65 93.09 104.48
CA GLN A 102 2.72 94.55 104.43
C GLN A 102 2.07 95.18 105.68
N ASN A 103 0.88 94.72 106.09
CA ASN A 103 0.20 95.21 107.29
C ASN A 103 0.97 94.92 108.59
N ASN A 104 1.62 93.76 108.71
CA ASN A 104 2.46 93.46 109.87
C ASN A 104 3.68 94.38 109.94
N LYS A 105 4.39 94.61 108.83
CA LYS A 105 5.50 95.59 108.78
C LYS A 105 5.08 97.00 109.14
N LEU A 106 3.89 97.44 108.70
CA LEU A 106 3.35 98.74 109.10
C LEU A 106 3.10 98.82 110.61
N ARG A 107 2.55 97.77 111.23
CA ARG A 107 2.35 97.70 112.69
C ARG A 107 3.66 97.61 113.47
N GLU A 108 4.65 96.90 112.96
CA GLU A 108 5.99 96.82 113.56
C GLU A 108 6.69 98.18 113.51
N ASN A 109 6.59 98.91 112.38
CA ASN A 109 7.09 100.28 112.25
C ASN A 109 6.35 101.30 113.16
N SER A 110 5.05 101.14 113.40
CA SER A 110 4.31 101.98 114.36
C SER A 110 4.71 101.67 115.82
N ASN A 111 4.81 100.39 116.19
CA ASN A 111 5.02 100.00 117.59
C ASN A 111 6.46 100.22 118.07
N SER A 112 7.45 100.12 117.17
CA SER A 112 8.89 100.27 117.50
C SER A 112 9.33 101.70 117.82
N PHE A 113 8.53 102.73 117.52
CA PHE A 113 8.90 104.12 117.80
C PHE A 113 8.38 104.65 119.15
N ASP A 114 7.23 104.15 119.61
CA ASP A 114 6.58 104.63 120.85
C ASP A 114 6.76 103.69 122.07
N ALA A 115 6.93 102.37 121.87
CA ALA A 115 7.03 101.42 122.99
C ALA A 115 8.34 101.56 123.78
N ASP A 116 9.50 101.61 123.10
CA ASP A 116 10.83 101.56 123.72
C ASP A 116 11.23 102.84 124.49
N LYS A 117 10.36 103.86 124.53
CA LYS A 117 10.65 105.17 125.12
C LYS A 117 9.64 105.67 126.16
N LYS A 118 8.57 104.92 126.42
CA LYS A 118 7.45 105.43 127.23
C LYS A 118 6.84 104.50 128.28
N ASP A 119 7.50 103.39 128.63
CA ASP A 119 7.16 102.67 129.87
C ASP A 119 8.37 102.18 130.69
N CYS A 120 9.46 102.96 130.68
CA CYS A 120 10.59 102.76 131.59
C CYS A 120 10.36 103.43 132.96
N GLY A 121 9.22 103.18 133.61
CA GLY A 121 8.91 103.68 134.97
C GLY A 121 9.99 103.33 136.01
N LEU A 122 10.73 102.24 135.76
CA LEU A 122 11.92 101.82 136.48
C LEU A 122 13.01 102.93 136.59
N HIS A 123 13.09 103.85 135.63
CA HIS A 123 14.13 104.89 135.60
C HIS A 123 13.93 106.00 136.65
N ASN A 124 12.70 106.17 137.15
CA ASN A 124 12.39 107.08 138.25
C ASN A 124 12.56 106.40 139.62
N ILE A 125 12.15 105.13 139.75
CA ILE A 125 12.19 104.37 141.01
C ILE A 125 13.63 104.19 141.53
N ILE A 126 14.60 103.97 140.63
CA ILE A 126 16.02 103.76 141.01
C ILE A 126 16.71 105.06 141.47
N ARG A 127 16.15 106.25 141.19
CA ARG A 127 16.80 107.54 141.49
C ARG A 127 16.34 108.19 142.79
N SER A 128 15.29 107.68 143.42
CA SER A 128 14.84 108.10 144.75
C SER A 128 15.46 107.23 145.84
N ASN A 129 16.42 107.78 146.60
CA ASN A 129 16.93 107.19 147.83
C ASN A 129 16.59 108.07 149.05
N PRO A 130 15.49 107.79 149.78
CA PRO A 130 15.12 108.50 150.99
C PRO A 130 15.11 107.57 152.22
N GLN A 131 16.25 107.53 152.91
CA GLN A 131 16.38 107.73 154.36
C GLN A 131 15.12 107.51 155.23
N GLU A 132 15.23 106.59 156.19
CA GLU A 132 14.16 106.07 157.08
C GLU A 132 13.08 107.07 157.53
N PRO A 133 11.81 106.73 157.27
CA PRO A 133 10.73 107.10 158.16
C PRO A 133 9.84 105.91 158.56
N LYS A 134 9.45 106.00 159.83
CA LYS A 134 8.44 105.25 160.59
C LYS A 134 7.16 104.89 159.81
N ASP A 135 6.49 103.86 160.33
CA ASP A 135 5.16 103.34 159.96
C ASP A 135 5.11 102.41 158.72
N LEU A 136 5.07 101.10 159.01
CA LEU A 136 5.10 99.99 158.05
C LEU A 136 4.03 100.06 156.95
N ASP A 137 2.88 100.64 157.26
CA ASP A 137 1.70 100.57 156.40
C ASP A 137 1.84 101.46 155.14
N THR A 138 2.50 102.63 155.25
CA THR A 138 2.81 103.47 154.08
C THR A 138 3.78 102.81 153.09
N CYS A 139 4.61 101.87 153.58
CA CYS A 139 5.48 101.05 152.74
C CYS A 139 4.73 99.87 152.11
N ARG A 140 3.67 99.34 152.76
CA ARG A 140 2.78 98.34 152.17
C ARG A 140 1.98 98.94 151.02
N GLU A 141 1.32 100.07 151.25
CA GLU A 141 0.51 100.79 150.25
C GLU A 141 1.28 100.99 148.92
N ARG A 142 2.54 101.44 148.98
CA ARG A 142 3.38 101.62 147.78
C ARG A 142 3.81 100.31 147.11
N LEU A 143 4.01 99.24 147.88
CA LEU A 143 4.30 97.92 147.33
C LEU A 143 3.06 97.30 146.68
N ASP A 144 1.87 97.56 147.23
CA ASP A 144 0.59 97.14 146.68
C ASP A 144 0.25 97.93 145.41
N GLU A 145 0.49 99.24 145.37
CA GLU A 145 0.42 100.07 144.15
C GLU A 145 1.34 99.55 143.03
N ILE A 146 2.62 99.27 143.34
CA ILE A 146 3.58 98.73 142.37
C ILE A 146 3.21 97.32 141.93
N SER A 147 2.64 96.51 142.82
CA SER A 147 2.15 95.17 142.49
C SER A 147 0.93 95.25 141.57
N ALA A 148 -0.05 96.11 141.87
CA ALA A 148 -1.19 96.37 141.01
C ALA A 148 -0.77 96.93 139.63
N GLN A 149 0.24 97.80 139.55
CA GLN A 149 0.79 98.26 138.27
C GLN A 149 1.40 97.10 137.46
N LYS A 150 2.19 96.23 138.10
CA LYS A 150 2.77 95.04 137.45
C LYS A 150 1.73 94.00 137.05
N GLU A 151 0.69 93.80 137.85
CA GLU A 151 -0.42 92.91 137.53
C GLU A 151 -1.24 93.45 136.36
N ASN A 152 -1.51 94.76 136.32
CA ASN A 152 -2.14 95.43 135.18
C ASN A 152 -1.28 95.28 133.91
N GLN A 153 0.03 95.58 133.96
CA GLN A 153 0.95 95.37 132.83
C GLN A 153 1.01 93.89 132.40
N ALA A 154 1.05 92.95 133.34
CA ALA A 154 1.02 91.52 133.04
C ALA A 154 -0.29 91.11 132.36
N ASP A 155 -1.43 91.65 132.79
CA ASP A 155 -2.72 91.42 132.15
C ASP A 155 -2.88 92.15 130.81
N GLU A 156 -2.18 93.25 130.57
CA GLU A 156 -2.06 93.86 129.24
C GLU A 156 -1.25 93.00 128.29
N LEU A 157 -0.10 92.49 128.75
CA LEU A 157 0.70 91.53 127.97
C LEU A 157 -0.08 90.24 127.72
N ARG A 158 -0.80 89.68 128.71
CA ARG A 158 -1.69 88.52 128.53
C ARG A 158 -2.88 88.83 127.60
N ARG A 159 -3.40 90.06 127.57
CA ARG A 159 -4.45 90.49 126.62
C ARG A 159 -3.89 90.66 125.20
N ALA A 160 -2.69 91.20 125.05
CA ALA A 160 -2.01 91.35 123.75
C ALA A 160 -1.58 90.01 123.17
N LEU A 161 -1.07 89.10 124.01
CA LEU A 161 -0.72 87.72 123.65
C LEU A 161 -1.96 86.98 123.12
N ARG A 162 -3.05 86.94 123.89
CA ARG A 162 -4.31 86.28 123.49
C ARG A 162 -4.85 86.82 122.16
N LYS A 163 -4.86 88.15 121.95
CA LYS A 163 -5.24 88.75 120.67
C LYS A 163 -4.33 88.32 119.50
N ARG A 164 -3.03 88.11 119.74
CA ARG A 164 -2.07 87.60 118.74
C ARG A 164 -2.26 86.11 118.48
N GLU A 165 -2.57 85.31 119.51
CA GLU A 165 -2.87 83.88 119.40
C GLU A 165 -4.17 83.64 118.65
N GLU A 166 -5.23 84.40 118.97
CA GLU A 166 -6.51 84.41 118.23
C GLU A 166 -6.30 84.76 116.75
N ALA A 167 -5.52 85.82 116.46
CA ALA A 167 -5.17 86.20 115.10
C ALA A 167 -4.36 85.12 114.36
N TYR A 168 -3.41 84.47 115.02
CA TYR A 168 -2.62 83.38 114.44
C TYR A 168 -3.46 82.12 114.19
N VAL A 169 -4.32 81.73 115.13
CA VAL A 169 -5.24 80.60 114.98
C VAL A 169 -6.23 80.85 113.84
N ASN A 170 -6.72 82.08 113.68
CA ASN A 170 -7.60 82.44 112.57
C ASN A 170 -6.84 82.49 111.23
N GLU A 171 -5.59 82.95 111.21
CA GLU A 171 -4.73 82.86 110.03
C GLU A 171 -4.47 81.40 109.60
N VAL A 172 -4.16 80.50 110.55
CA VAL A 172 -3.99 79.06 110.26
C VAL A 172 -5.29 78.41 109.75
N LYS A 173 -6.46 78.84 110.26
CA LYS A 173 -7.76 78.42 109.69
C LYS A 173 -7.94 78.92 108.26
N ASN A 174 -7.59 80.17 107.96
CA ASN A 174 -7.68 80.74 106.61
C ASN A 174 -6.78 79.98 105.64
N GLN A 175 -5.49 79.79 105.99
CA GLN A 175 -4.54 79.04 105.18
C GLN A 175 -4.97 77.59 104.97
N ARG A 176 -5.54 76.93 105.98
CA ARG A 176 -6.15 75.59 105.83
C ARG A 176 -7.34 75.62 104.87
N SER A 177 -8.19 76.64 104.94
CA SER A 177 -9.33 76.82 104.03
C SER A 177 -8.86 77.02 102.59
N ASP A 178 -7.81 77.82 102.37
CA ASP A 178 -7.23 78.06 101.06
C ASP A 178 -6.58 76.80 100.46
N ILE A 179 -5.88 76.01 101.27
CA ILE A 179 -5.31 74.72 100.84
C ILE A 179 -6.41 73.70 100.52
N VAL A 180 -7.55 73.74 101.23
CA VAL A 180 -8.72 72.90 100.90
C VAL A 180 -9.38 73.38 99.61
N ALA A 181 -9.62 74.69 99.43
CA ALA A 181 -10.21 75.24 98.21
C ALA A 181 -9.34 74.93 96.98
N LEU A 182 -8.01 75.10 97.08
CA LEU A 182 -7.07 74.75 96.01
C LEU A 182 -7.08 73.25 95.71
N ARG A 183 -7.19 72.39 96.74
CA ARG A 183 -7.28 70.93 96.56
C ARG A 183 -8.56 70.51 95.84
N GLU A 184 -9.71 71.06 96.22
CA GLU A 184 -10.98 70.73 95.58
C GLU A 184 -11.08 71.31 94.16
N LEU A 185 -10.48 72.49 93.88
CA LEU A 185 -10.31 72.95 92.50
C LEU A 185 -9.42 71.98 91.70
N ILE A 186 -8.25 71.59 92.21
CA ILE A 186 -7.34 70.67 91.51
C ILE A 186 -8.06 69.35 91.18
N LYS A 187 -8.82 68.77 92.12
CA LYS A 187 -9.66 67.59 91.87
C LYS A 187 -10.72 67.81 90.80
N ALA A 188 -11.38 68.97 90.81
CA ALA A 188 -12.41 69.29 89.82
C ALA A 188 -11.81 69.43 88.42
N GLU A 189 -10.66 70.10 88.28
CA GLU A 189 -9.95 70.22 87.00
C GLU A 189 -9.34 68.89 86.54
N THR A 190 -8.81 68.03 87.43
CA THR A 190 -8.37 66.67 87.03
C THR A 190 -9.55 65.81 86.61
N GLY A 191 -10.69 65.87 87.31
CA GLY A 191 -11.92 65.17 86.94
C GLY A 191 -12.42 65.57 85.56
N LYS A 192 -12.54 66.88 85.28
CA LYS A 192 -12.84 67.41 83.92
C LYS A 192 -11.86 66.88 82.87
N MET A 193 -10.57 66.83 83.20
CA MET A 193 -9.52 66.38 82.29
C MET A 193 -9.59 64.88 82.00
N GLU A 194 -9.89 64.04 82.99
CA GLU A 194 -10.15 62.60 82.84
C GLU A 194 -11.42 62.35 81.99
N ASP A 195 -12.45 63.16 82.22
CA ASP A 195 -13.68 63.21 81.42
C ASP A 195 -13.44 63.65 79.96
N LEU A 196 -12.36 64.38 79.68
CA LEU A 196 -11.98 64.77 78.32
C LEU A 196 -11.07 63.72 77.67
N TYR A 197 -10.06 63.21 78.39
CA TYR A 197 -9.19 62.15 77.89
C TYR A 197 -9.96 60.89 77.48
N THR A 198 -11.01 60.51 78.22
CA THR A 198 -11.91 59.40 77.86
C THR A 198 -12.66 59.71 76.56
N LYS A 199 -13.38 60.83 76.49
CA LYS A 199 -14.17 61.22 75.31
C LYS A 199 -13.33 61.42 74.04
N GLU A 200 -12.12 61.98 74.16
CA GLU A 200 -11.20 62.12 73.03
C GLU A 200 -10.57 60.79 72.62
N ARG A 201 -10.25 59.91 73.57
CA ARG A 201 -9.81 58.53 73.26
C ARG A 201 -10.89 57.77 72.49
N ASP A 202 -12.15 57.83 72.92
CA ASP A 202 -13.26 57.12 72.28
C ASP A 202 -13.45 57.59 70.82
N LYS A 203 -13.31 58.89 70.56
CA LYS A 203 -13.30 59.45 69.18
C LYS A 203 -12.14 58.92 68.35
N ILE A 204 -10.92 58.86 68.91
CA ILE A 204 -9.74 58.33 68.23
C ILE A 204 -9.92 56.84 67.91
N GLU A 205 -10.41 56.04 68.87
CA GLU A 205 -10.69 54.62 68.65
C GLU A 205 -11.77 54.40 67.56
N PHE A 206 -12.86 55.18 67.58
CA PHE A 206 -13.87 55.14 66.52
C PHE A 206 -13.30 55.51 65.14
N ALA A 207 -12.47 56.56 65.06
CA ALA A 207 -11.89 57.01 63.80
C ALA A 207 -10.85 56.01 63.23
N LEU A 208 -10.07 55.35 64.09
CA LEU A 208 -9.14 54.28 63.70
C LEU A 208 -9.88 52.98 63.30
N LEU A 209 -11.01 52.66 63.94
CA LEU A 209 -11.89 51.57 63.51
C LEU A 209 -12.50 51.87 62.13
N HIS A 210 -12.91 53.12 61.87
CA HIS A 210 -13.40 53.52 60.56
C HIS A 210 -12.34 53.37 59.47
N ASP A 211 -11.11 53.85 59.70
CA ASP A 211 -9.97 53.66 58.78
C ASP A 211 -9.69 52.18 58.52
N ARG A 212 -9.72 51.33 59.55
CA ARG A 212 -9.56 49.88 59.44
C ARG A 212 -10.65 49.25 58.58
N ASP A 213 -11.91 49.60 58.80
CA ASP A 213 -13.03 49.09 58.00
C ASP A 213 -12.98 49.60 56.55
N ASP A 214 -12.41 50.77 56.30
CA ASP A 214 -12.19 51.33 54.97
C ASP A 214 -11.08 50.56 54.23
N ILE A 215 -9.98 50.20 54.92
CA ILE A 215 -8.92 49.31 54.40
C ILE A 215 -9.46 47.90 54.12
N ILE A 216 -10.25 47.33 55.04
CA ILE A 216 -10.89 46.01 54.84
C ILE A 216 -11.88 46.05 53.66
N ARG A 217 -12.64 47.13 53.49
CA ARG A 217 -13.55 47.31 52.34
C ARG A 217 -12.80 47.46 51.00
N LYS A 218 -11.62 48.12 50.99
CA LYS A 218 -10.74 48.19 49.81
C LYS A 218 -10.23 46.79 49.45
N HIS A 219 -9.57 46.10 50.38
CA HIS A 219 -9.01 44.78 50.12
C HIS A 219 -10.05 43.69 49.80
N ARG A 220 -11.29 43.79 50.32
CA ARG A 220 -12.39 42.93 49.86
C ARG A 220 -12.70 43.18 48.39
N LYS A 221 -12.92 44.43 47.98
CA LYS A 221 -13.15 44.77 46.56
C LYS A 221 -11.98 44.37 45.64
N ASP A 222 -10.74 44.52 46.12
CA ASP A 222 -9.54 44.09 45.38
C ASP A 222 -9.56 42.56 45.15
N MET A 223 -9.89 41.79 46.19
CA MET A 223 -10.02 40.33 46.11
C MET A 223 -11.20 39.89 45.26
N ASP A 224 -12.37 40.52 45.41
CA ASP A 224 -13.57 40.27 44.60
C ASP A 224 -13.25 40.51 43.11
N ALA A 225 -12.58 41.61 42.78
CA ALA A 225 -12.13 41.91 41.42
C ALA A 225 -11.09 40.91 40.86
N LEU A 226 -10.26 40.31 41.72
CA LEU A 226 -9.34 39.23 41.34
C LEU A 226 -10.08 37.90 41.10
N PHE A 227 -11.12 37.59 41.87
CA PHE A 227 -11.99 36.43 41.61
C PHE A 227 -12.79 36.61 40.31
N ASP A 228 -13.40 37.79 40.10
CA ASP A 228 -14.04 38.21 38.85
C ASP A 228 -13.13 38.00 37.63
N LYS A 229 -11.84 38.36 37.78
CA LYS A 229 -10.81 38.18 36.74
C LYS A 229 -10.42 36.71 36.55
N LYS A 230 -10.35 35.91 37.62
CA LYS A 230 -10.12 34.45 37.54
C LYS A 230 -11.26 33.79 36.77
N GLU A 231 -12.51 34.01 37.19
CA GLU A 231 -13.70 33.38 36.59
C GLU A 231 -13.79 33.68 35.09
N LYS A 232 -13.62 34.94 34.68
CA LYS A 232 -13.64 35.34 33.26
C LYS A 232 -12.52 34.68 32.45
N MET A 233 -11.35 34.44 33.05
CA MET A 233 -10.26 33.71 32.40
C MET A 233 -10.51 32.19 32.34
N GLU A 234 -11.10 31.61 33.39
CA GLU A 234 -11.45 30.20 33.50
C GLU A 234 -12.54 29.82 32.47
N VAL A 235 -13.63 30.59 32.43
CA VAL A 235 -14.69 30.47 31.40
C VAL A 235 -14.12 30.64 29.99
N TYR A 236 -13.25 31.64 29.75
CA TYR A 236 -12.60 31.82 28.45
C TYR A 236 -11.74 30.60 28.05
N HIS A 237 -11.00 30.01 28.99
CA HIS A 237 -10.19 28.82 28.73
C HIS A 237 -11.02 27.56 28.50
N ASP A 238 -12.12 27.40 29.24
CA ASP A 238 -13.08 26.30 29.06
C ASP A 238 -13.83 26.40 27.73
N GLU A 239 -14.34 27.58 27.36
CA GLU A 239 -14.88 27.84 26.02
C GLU A 239 -13.84 27.54 24.93
N SER A 240 -12.59 27.97 25.14
CA SER A 240 -11.49 27.75 24.19
C SER A 240 -11.02 26.30 24.15
N ARG A 241 -11.35 25.45 25.13
CA ARG A 241 -11.23 23.98 25.04
C ARG A 241 -12.40 23.42 24.26
N ASN A 242 -13.62 23.71 24.69
CA ASN A 242 -14.87 23.20 24.11
C ASN A 242 -14.99 23.50 22.61
N LYS A 243 -14.64 24.71 22.16
CA LYS A 243 -14.63 25.08 20.73
C LYS A 243 -13.70 24.18 19.89
N ARG A 244 -12.50 23.85 20.41
CA ARG A 244 -11.57 22.92 19.75
C ARG A 244 -12.06 21.47 19.81
N GLU A 245 -12.70 21.07 20.90
CA GLU A 245 -13.29 19.75 21.10
C GLU A 245 -14.40 19.50 20.06
N ILE A 246 -15.35 20.42 19.94
CA ILE A 246 -16.40 20.44 18.91
C ILE A 246 -15.81 20.44 17.48
N GLU A 247 -14.71 21.17 17.25
CA GLU A 247 -13.99 21.11 15.96
C GLU A 247 -13.39 19.75 15.66
N TYR A 248 -12.84 19.04 16.66
CA TYR A 248 -12.31 17.70 16.49
C TYR A 248 -13.42 16.65 16.32
N GLU A 249 -14.53 16.78 17.04
CA GLU A 249 -15.72 15.92 16.85
C GLU A 249 -16.30 16.04 15.43
N LYS A 250 -16.39 17.26 14.88
CA LYS A 250 -16.79 17.48 13.49
C LYS A 250 -15.85 16.76 12.52
N LYS A 251 -14.54 17.05 12.59
CA LYS A 251 -13.51 16.41 11.74
C LYS A 251 -13.51 14.88 11.86
N LEU A 252 -13.82 14.35 13.05
CA LEU A 252 -13.96 12.91 13.29
C LEU A 252 -15.21 12.33 12.61
N ASN A 253 -16.33 13.06 12.63
CA ASN A 253 -17.57 12.67 11.95
C ASN A 253 -17.47 12.81 10.43
N ASP A 254 -16.87 13.89 9.92
CA ASP A 254 -16.59 14.10 8.50
C ASP A 254 -15.76 12.91 7.94
N LEU A 255 -14.73 12.49 8.67
CA LEU A 255 -13.89 11.34 8.33
C LEU A 255 -14.64 9.99 8.44
N ARG A 256 -15.54 9.83 9.42
CA ARG A 256 -16.41 8.64 9.53
C ARG A 256 -17.36 8.54 8.34
N GLU A 257 -17.93 9.65 7.90
CA GLU A 257 -18.78 9.71 6.72
C GLU A 257 -18.00 9.49 5.42
N GLU A 258 -16.77 10.01 5.34
CA GLU A 258 -15.84 9.72 4.24
C GLU A 258 -15.50 8.23 4.14
N LYS A 259 -15.09 7.59 5.24
CA LYS A 259 -14.79 6.14 5.21
C LYS A 259 -16.03 5.28 5.01
N LYS A 260 -17.23 5.77 5.37
CA LYS A 260 -18.51 5.14 5.01
C LYS A 260 -18.83 5.29 3.51
N ARG A 261 -18.52 6.43 2.90
CA ARG A 261 -18.65 6.65 1.45
C ARG A 261 -17.68 5.76 0.67
N GLU A 262 -16.39 5.78 1.00
CA GLU A 262 -15.37 4.90 0.40
C GLU A 262 -15.75 3.41 0.49
N TYR A 263 -16.24 2.96 1.65
CA TYR A 263 -16.71 1.58 1.82
C TYR A 263 -17.93 1.25 0.96
N ASN A 264 -18.91 2.16 0.86
CA ASN A 264 -20.09 1.97 0.02
C ASN A 264 -19.74 1.97 -1.48
N GLU A 265 -18.86 2.86 -1.92
CA GLU A 265 -18.35 2.94 -3.30
C GLU A 265 -17.59 1.65 -3.66
N LEU A 266 -16.69 1.19 -2.79
CA LEU A 266 -15.97 -0.07 -2.96
C LEU A 266 -16.90 -1.28 -2.96
N LYS A 267 -17.95 -1.29 -2.12
CA LYS A 267 -18.97 -2.34 -2.11
C LYS A 267 -19.72 -2.38 -3.45
N VAL A 268 -20.21 -1.24 -3.95
CA VAL A 268 -20.91 -1.16 -5.24
C VAL A 268 -20.03 -1.62 -6.40
N ASN A 269 -18.73 -1.28 -6.38
CA ASN A 269 -17.78 -1.77 -7.38
C ASN A 269 -17.62 -3.30 -7.32
N PHE A 270 -17.50 -3.89 -6.12
CA PHE A 270 -17.42 -5.35 -5.98
C PHE A 270 -18.73 -6.07 -6.30
N ASP A 271 -19.89 -5.50 -5.94
CA ASP A 271 -21.19 -6.03 -6.32
C ASP A 271 -21.32 -6.07 -7.87
N ALA A 272 -20.91 -5.00 -8.56
CA ALA A 272 -20.91 -4.92 -10.02
C ALA A 272 -19.88 -5.86 -10.70
N ASP A 273 -18.71 -6.06 -10.10
CA ASP A 273 -17.74 -7.06 -10.59
C ASP A 273 -18.26 -8.50 -10.40
N ILE A 274 -19.02 -8.77 -9.34
CA ILE A 274 -19.72 -10.06 -9.14
C ILE A 274 -20.80 -10.24 -10.22
N GLU A 275 -21.68 -9.25 -10.43
CA GLU A 275 -22.71 -9.30 -11.48
C GLU A 275 -22.10 -9.53 -12.87
N ARG A 276 -20.96 -8.89 -13.18
CA ARG A 276 -20.21 -9.11 -14.43
C ARG A 276 -19.67 -10.54 -14.55
N LEU A 277 -19.04 -11.06 -13.49
CA LEU A 277 -18.48 -12.42 -13.50
C LEU A 277 -19.60 -13.49 -13.56
N GLU A 278 -20.75 -13.24 -12.95
CA GLU A 278 -21.93 -14.11 -13.07
C GLU A 278 -22.50 -14.11 -14.50
N HIS A 279 -22.50 -12.95 -15.19
CA HIS A 279 -22.85 -12.88 -16.62
C HIS A 279 -21.86 -13.65 -17.50
N GLU A 280 -20.55 -13.43 -17.31
CA GLU A 280 -19.49 -14.14 -18.06
C GLU A 280 -19.57 -15.67 -17.89
N LEU A 281 -19.90 -16.14 -16.67
CA LEU A 281 -20.16 -17.56 -16.40
C LEU A 281 -21.46 -18.07 -17.04
N GLY A 282 -22.51 -17.24 -17.07
CA GLY A 282 -23.78 -17.56 -17.75
C GLY A 282 -23.62 -17.69 -19.27
N ASP A 283 -22.85 -16.80 -19.89
CA ASP A 283 -22.48 -16.86 -21.31
C ASP A 283 -21.65 -18.11 -21.61
N LEU A 284 -20.62 -18.38 -20.80
CA LEU A 284 -19.76 -19.55 -20.98
C LEU A 284 -20.54 -20.87 -20.82
N HIS A 285 -21.45 -20.95 -19.84
CA HIS A 285 -22.33 -22.12 -19.66
C HIS A 285 -23.27 -22.30 -20.86
N SER A 286 -23.85 -21.21 -21.38
CA SER A 286 -24.74 -21.22 -22.54
C SER A 286 -24.01 -21.61 -23.83
N SER A 287 -22.78 -21.10 -24.02
CA SER A 287 -21.90 -21.44 -25.13
C SER A 287 -21.47 -22.91 -25.08
N ASN A 288 -21.02 -23.39 -23.92
CA ASN A 288 -20.67 -24.80 -23.72
C ASN A 288 -21.87 -25.73 -23.92
N ARG A 289 -23.08 -25.33 -23.52
CA ARG A 289 -24.32 -26.08 -23.80
C ARG A 289 -24.54 -26.25 -25.30
N VAL A 290 -24.41 -25.18 -26.08
CA VAL A 290 -24.52 -25.22 -27.55
C VAL A 290 -23.40 -26.07 -28.18
N PHE A 291 -22.16 -26.02 -27.65
CA PHE A 291 -21.09 -26.89 -28.13
C PHE A 291 -21.33 -28.37 -27.82
N CYS A 292 -21.88 -28.71 -26.65
CA CYS A 292 -22.28 -30.08 -26.33
C CYS A 292 -23.40 -30.58 -27.25
N ASP A 293 -24.44 -29.78 -27.47
CA ASP A 293 -25.56 -30.13 -28.35
C ASP A 293 -25.09 -30.27 -29.81
N LYS A 294 -24.14 -29.42 -30.27
CA LYS A 294 -23.50 -29.53 -31.58
C LYS A 294 -22.65 -30.80 -31.71
N LEU A 295 -21.79 -31.09 -30.73
CA LEU A 295 -20.94 -32.29 -30.74
C LEU A 295 -21.79 -33.58 -30.70
N HIS A 296 -22.92 -33.56 -29.99
CA HIS A 296 -23.89 -34.66 -29.99
C HIS A 296 -24.48 -34.91 -31.38
N TYR A 297 -24.86 -33.84 -32.10
CA TYR A 297 -25.34 -33.92 -33.48
C TYR A 297 -24.25 -34.40 -34.46
N GLU A 298 -23.01 -33.90 -34.36
CA GLU A 298 -21.87 -34.35 -35.17
C GLU A 298 -21.57 -35.83 -34.92
N LEU A 299 -21.56 -36.28 -33.66
CA LEU A 299 -21.38 -37.69 -33.28
C LEU A 299 -22.51 -38.58 -33.81
N GLN A 300 -23.78 -38.16 -33.68
CA GLN A 300 -24.91 -38.93 -34.22
C GLN A 300 -24.83 -39.05 -35.75
N THR A 301 -24.43 -37.98 -36.44
CA THR A 301 -24.21 -37.99 -37.90
C THR A 301 -23.08 -38.94 -38.29
N LEU A 302 -21.99 -38.98 -37.53
CA LEU A 302 -20.89 -39.93 -37.74
C LEU A 302 -21.30 -41.38 -37.47
N LEU A 303 -22.14 -41.65 -36.47
CA LEU A 303 -22.69 -42.98 -36.19
C LEU A 303 -23.65 -43.46 -37.29
N GLU A 304 -24.50 -42.59 -37.83
CA GLU A 304 -25.35 -42.89 -38.98
C GLU A 304 -24.48 -43.19 -40.23
N ASN A 305 -23.41 -42.42 -40.43
CA ASN A 305 -22.45 -42.64 -41.53
C ASN A 305 -21.63 -43.93 -41.38
N ASP A 306 -21.16 -44.29 -40.18
CA ASP A 306 -20.45 -45.56 -39.97
C ASP A 306 -21.38 -46.76 -40.14
N LYS A 307 -22.62 -46.69 -39.63
CA LYS A 307 -23.68 -47.68 -39.90
C LYS A 307 -23.92 -47.85 -41.40
N ASN A 308 -24.07 -46.75 -42.14
CA ASN A 308 -24.23 -46.76 -43.60
C ASN A 308 -23.00 -47.36 -44.30
N ASN A 309 -21.78 -46.98 -43.90
CA ASN A 309 -20.53 -47.51 -44.45
C ASN A 309 -20.32 -49.00 -44.12
N SER A 310 -20.72 -49.45 -42.94
CA SER A 310 -20.73 -50.86 -42.52
C SER A 310 -21.72 -51.65 -43.37
N GLU A 311 -22.93 -51.12 -43.59
CA GLU A 311 -23.89 -51.70 -44.53
C GLU A 311 -23.34 -51.78 -45.97
N PHE A 312 -22.70 -50.72 -46.48
CA PHE A 312 -22.06 -50.74 -47.80
C PHE A 312 -20.92 -51.75 -47.85
N SER A 313 -20.04 -51.79 -46.84
CA SER A 313 -18.96 -52.78 -46.71
C SER A 313 -19.51 -54.21 -46.71
N GLN A 314 -20.62 -54.48 -46.01
CA GLN A 314 -21.32 -55.76 -46.08
C GLN A 314 -21.91 -56.04 -47.47
N LYS A 315 -22.54 -55.05 -48.13
CA LYS A 315 -23.07 -55.17 -49.49
C LYS A 315 -21.95 -55.47 -50.50
N TYR A 316 -20.77 -54.87 -50.36
CA TYR A 316 -19.59 -55.15 -51.20
C TYR A 316 -18.94 -56.49 -50.87
N LYS A 317 -18.76 -56.86 -49.60
CA LYS A 317 -18.27 -58.20 -49.20
C LYS A 317 -19.15 -59.33 -49.74
N ARG A 318 -20.48 -59.16 -49.71
CA ARG A 318 -21.44 -60.11 -50.32
C ARG A 318 -21.36 -60.15 -51.86
N LYS A 319 -20.95 -59.07 -52.53
CA LYS A 319 -20.65 -59.07 -53.98
C LYS A 319 -19.32 -59.76 -54.28
N LEU A 320 -18.28 -59.48 -53.49
CA LEU A 320 -16.95 -60.08 -53.63
C LEU A 320 -17.02 -61.60 -53.43
N ALA A 321 -17.65 -62.08 -52.36
CA ALA A 321 -17.83 -63.51 -52.10
C ALA A 321 -18.53 -64.23 -53.27
N LYS A 322 -19.56 -63.64 -53.88
CA LYS A 322 -20.21 -64.17 -55.09
C LYS A 322 -19.28 -64.19 -56.32
N GLY A 323 -18.41 -63.20 -56.45
CA GLY A 323 -17.36 -63.17 -57.47
C GLY A 323 -16.27 -64.22 -57.25
N GLU A 324 -15.93 -64.49 -55.99
CA GLU A 324 -14.98 -65.55 -55.58
C GLU A 324 -15.59 -66.94 -55.77
N GLU A 325 -16.87 -67.14 -55.42
CA GLU A 325 -17.67 -68.34 -55.72
C GLU A 325 -17.68 -68.63 -57.23
N GLU A 326 -18.00 -67.62 -58.05
CA GLU A 326 -18.01 -67.75 -59.51
C GLU A 326 -16.60 -68.02 -60.08
N LEU A 327 -15.58 -67.29 -59.62
CA LEU A 327 -14.19 -67.50 -60.02
C LEU A 327 -13.70 -68.91 -59.65
N ASN A 328 -14.07 -69.41 -58.46
CA ASN A 328 -13.70 -70.75 -58.03
C ASN A 328 -14.50 -71.83 -58.78
N ARG A 329 -15.77 -71.57 -59.12
CA ARG A 329 -16.57 -72.42 -60.03
C ARG A 329 -15.92 -72.53 -61.41
N VAL A 330 -15.48 -71.42 -61.99
CA VAL A 330 -14.77 -71.40 -63.29
C VAL A 330 -13.41 -72.11 -63.18
N LYS A 331 -12.60 -71.83 -62.15
CA LYS A 331 -11.33 -72.54 -61.91
C LYS A 331 -11.51 -74.05 -61.82
N GLU A 332 -12.55 -74.51 -61.12
CA GLU A 332 -12.84 -75.95 -60.96
C GLU A 332 -13.30 -76.57 -62.28
N GLN A 333 -14.15 -75.90 -63.06
CA GLN A 333 -14.50 -76.34 -64.41
C GLN A 333 -13.27 -76.46 -65.32
N TYR A 334 -12.36 -75.48 -65.30
CA TYR A 334 -11.09 -75.56 -66.01
C TYR A 334 -10.21 -76.71 -65.52
N ARG A 335 -10.11 -76.92 -64.18
CA ARG A 335 -9.35 -78.03 -63.59
C ARG A 335 -9.84 -79.39 -64.08
N LEU A 336 -11.15 -79.61 -64.04
CA LEU A 336 -11.80 -80.84 -64.50
C LEU A 336 -11.65 -81.03 -66.02
N PHE A 337 -11.75 -79.95 -66.81
CA PHE A 337 -11.52 -80.00 -68.26
C PHE A 337 -10.07 -80.36 -68.61
N HIS A 338 -9.08 -79.76 -67.94
CA HIS A 338 -7.67 -80.12 -68.11
C HIS A 338 -7.38 -81.57 -67.69
N GLU A 339 -7.94 -82.02 -66.57
CA GLU A 339 -7.79 -83.40 -66.09
C GLU A 339 -8.40 -84.41 -67.09
N SER A 340 -9.54 -84.07 -67.71
CA SER A 340 -10.16 -84.86 -68.78
C SER A 340 -9.31 -84.88 -70.06
N LYS A 341 -8.75 -83.72 -70.47
CA LYS A 341 -7.88 -83.59 -71.65
C LYS A 341 -6.59 -84.41 -71.54
N GLU A 342 -5.92 -84.39 -70.39
CA GLU A 342 -4.70 -85.19 -70.19
C GLU A 342 -5.01 -86.70 -70.11
N LYS A 343 -6.16 -87.10 -69.54
CA LYS A 343 -6.63 -88.51 -69.60
C LYS A 343 -6.84 -88.97 -71.05
N GLN A 344 -7.50 -88.18 -71.89
CA GLN A 344 -7.70 -88.51 -73.31
C GLN A 344 -6.36 -88.66 -74.06
N LYS A 345 -5.48 -87.67 -73.92
CA LYS A 345 -4.14 -87.65 -74.51
C LYS A 345 -3.29 -88.88 -74.13
N CYS A 346 -3.45 -89.41 -72.93
CA CYS A 346 -2.80 -90.65 -72.48
C CYS A 346 -3.33 -91.90 -73.22
N VAL A 347 -4.64 -91.96 -73.53
CA VAL A 347 -5.24 -93.02 -74.36
C VAL A 347 -4.72 -92.92 -75.79
N ASP A 348 -4.78 -91.73 -76.39
CA ASP A 348 -4.37 -91.50 -77.79
C ASP A 348 -2.91 -91.92 -78.04
N LEU A 349 -1.99 -91.58 -77.11
CA LEU A 349 -0.58 -91.99 -77.16
C LEU A 349 -0.38 -93.51 -77.10
N ASN A 350 -1.24 -94.23 -76.37
CA ASN A 350 -1.15 -95.69 -76.23
C ASN A 350 -1.51 -96.39 -77.56
N ASP A 351 -2.59 -95.96 -78.22
CA ASP A 351 -3.00 -96.55 -79.50
C ASP A 351 -2.04 -96.23 -80.66
N VAL A 352 -1.44 -95.03 -80.69
CA VAL A 352 -0.34 -94.72 -81.63
C VAL A 352 0.85 -95.66 -81.43
N SER A 353 1.23 -95.95 -80.18
CA SER A 353 2.31 -96.91 -79.86
C SER A 353 1.99 -98.34 -80.35
N ARG A 354 0.74 -98.80 -80.16
CA ARG A 354 0.28 -100.10 -80.69
C ARG A 354 0.33 -100.15 -82.22
N ALA A 355 -0.07 -99.09 -82.91
CA ALA A 355 -0.02 -99.00 -84.37
C ALA A 355 1.43 -99.05 -84.90
N ALA A 356 2.35 -98.32 -84.26
CA ALA A 356 3.78 -98.34 -84.62
C ALA A 356 4.40 -99.74 -84.49
N ASN A 357 4.07 -100.49 -83.44
CA ASN A 357 4.55 -101.86 -83.26
C ASN A 357 4.02 -102.82 -84.35
N ARG A 358 2.73 -102.73 -84.72
CA ARG A 358 2.15 -103.52 -85.83
C ARG A 358 2.83 -103.24 -87.17
N LEU A 359 3.16 -101.98 -87.46
CA LEU A 359 3.93 -101.61 -88.66
C LEU A 359 5.34 -102.22 -88.67
N LYS A 360 6.02 -102.24 -87.52
CA LYS A 360 7.36 -102.83 -87.35
C LYS A 360 7.36 -104.35 -87.63
N GLU A 361 6.33 -105.07 -87.18
CA GLU A 361 6.16 -106.49 -87.50
C GLU A 361 5.91 -106.75 -88.99
N LEU A 362 5.07 -105.94 -89.64
CA LEU A 362 4.79 -106.06 -91.08
C LEU A 362 6.06 -105.83 -91.90
N GLN A 363 6.87 -104.82 -91.57
CA GLN A 363 8.16 -104.57 -92.21
C GLN A 363 9.14 -105.75 -92.05
N ALA A 364 9.15 -106.43 -90.91
CA ALA A 364 9.96 -107.63 -90.71
C ALA A 364 9.52 -108.79 -91.63
N LYS A 365 8.20 -109.03 -91.74
CA LYS A 365 7.62 -110.06 -92.62
C LYS A 365 7.96 -109.80 -94.10
N VAL A 366 7.83 -108.56 -94.57
CA VAL A 366 8.19 -108.17 -95.95
C VAL A 366 9.68 -108.39 -96.24
N LYS A 367 10.58 -108.07 -95.30
CA LYS A 367 12.03 -108.33 -95.47
C LYS A 367 12.37 -109.82 -95.56
N HIS A 368 11.64 -110.67 -94.83
CA HIS A 368 11.83 -112.12 -94.88
C HIS A 368 11.40 -112.71 -96.25
N LEU A 369 10.24 -112.30 -96.76
CA LEU A 369 9.71 -112.77 -98.05
C LEU A 369 10.66 -112.45 -99.21
N LYS A 370 11.11 -111.19 -99.32
CA LYS A 370 12.05 -110.77 -100.39
C LYS A 370 13.36 -111.55 -100.39
N LYS A 371 13.85 -111.99 -99.22
CA LYS A 371 15.05 -112.83 -99.13
C LYS A 371 14.79 -114.25 -99.67
N PHE A 372 13.65 -114.83 -99.33
CA PHE A 372 13.26 -116.17 -99.78
C PHE A 372 12.99 -116.23 -101.29
N GLU A 373 12.29 -115.23 -101.83
CA GLU A 373 11.99 -115.12 -103.26
C GLU A 373 13.27 -115.09 -104.12
N LYS A 374 14.27 -114.29 -103.73
CA LYS A 374 15.55 -114.23 -104.45
C LYS A 374 16.27 -115.58 -104.47
N GLN A 375 16.36 -116.27 -103.33
CA GLN A 375 17.03 -117.57 -103.27
C GLN A 375 16.36 -118.63 -104.19
N LYS A 376 15.03 -118.56 -104.35
CA LYS A 376 14.32 -119.44 -105.27
C LYS A 376 14.58 -119.08 -106.73
N HIS A 377 14.68 -117.79 -107.07
CA HIS A 377 14.97 -117.33 -108.42
C HIS A 377 16.37 -117.76 -108.89
N ASP A 378 17.40 -117.47 -108.07
CA ASP A 378 18.80 -117.76 -108.40
C ASP A 378 19.00 -119.26 -108.68
N SER A 379 18.40 -120.14 -107.86
CA SER A 379 18.48 -121.61 -108.02
C SER A 379 17.76 -122.17 -109.27
N ILE A 380 16.83 -121.43 -109.88
CA ILE A 380 16.16 -121.84 -111.13
C ILE A 380 16.94 -121.35 -112.35
N TRP A 381 17.65 -120.22 -112.21
CA TRP A 381 18.48 -119.64 -113.25
C TRP A 381 19.68 -120.53 -113.61
N ASP A 382 20.41 -121.02 -112.61
CA ASP A 382 21.58 -121.87 -112.83
C ASP A 382 21.23 -123.22 -113.49
N MET A 383 20.06 -123.79 -113.17
CA MET A 383 19.59 -125.05 -113.77
C MET A 383 19.38 -124.93 -115.29
N HIS A 384 18.58 -123.96 -115.75
CA HIS A 384 18.32 -123.79 -117.19
C HIS A 384 19.57 -123.37 -117.97
N LYS A 385 20.54 -122.74 -117.31
CA LYS A 385 21.81 -122.32 -117.91
C LYS A 385 22.64 -123.52 -118.37
N GLU A 386 22.72 -124.59 -117.58
CA GLU A 386 23.48 -125.80 -117.94
C GLU A 386 22.84 -126.55 -119.14
N GLU A 387 21.51 -126.62 -119.19
CA GLU A 387 20.77 -127.27 -120.30
C GLU A 387 21.07 -126.61 -121.66
N VAL A 388 21.15 -125.28 -121.71
CA VAL A 388 21.42 -124.52 -122.94
C VAL A 388 22.85 -124.72 -123.45
N PHE A 389 23.86 -124.82 -122.56
CA PHE A 389 25.24 -125.07 -122.99
C PHE A 389 25.43 -126.44 -123.63
N LEU A 390 24.78 -127.49 -123.10
CA LEU A 390 24.83 -128.83 -123.68
C LEU A 390 24.20 -128.88 -125.08
N ALA A 391 23.09 -128.18 -125.30
CA ALA A 391 22.45 -128.07 -126.61
C ALA A 391 23.33 -127.33 -127.64
N ARG A 392 24.07 -126.31 -127.22
CA ARG A 392 24.97 -125.52 -128.10
C ARG A 392 26.07 -126.40 -128.70
N ASP A 393 26.72 -127.23 -127.88
CA ASP A 393 27.93 -127.94 -128.29
C ASP A 393 27.64 -129.15 -129.22
N ASP A 394 26.46 -129.77 -129.10
CA ASP A 394 25.97 -130.76 -130.07
C ASP A 394 25.70 -130.14 -131.46
N VAL A 395 25.12 -128.93 -131.51
CA VAL A 395 24.91 -128.19 -132.77
C VAL A 395 26.25 -127.81 -133.42
N LEU A 396 27.21 -127.33 -132.63
CA LEU A 396 28.57 -127.02 -133.12
C LEU A 396 29.31 -128.26 -133.62
N SER A 397 29.15 -129.41 -132.95
CA SER A 397 29.70 -130.70 -133.38
C SER A 397 29.14 -131.14 -134.74
N LYS A 398 27.81 -131.10 -134.91
CA LYS A 398 27.12 -131.45 -136.17
C LYS A 398 27.50 -130.52 -137.32
N HIS A 399 27.61 -129.21 -137.05
CA HIS A 399 28.03 -128.23 -138.04
C HIS A 399 29.45 -128.50 -138.57
N ARG A 400 30.38 -128.84 -137.67
CA ARG A 400 31.77 -129.19 -138.01
C ARG A 400 31.87 -130.39 -138.97
N THR A 401 31.13 -131.47 -138.71
CA THR A 401 31.17 -132.68 -139.56
C THR A 401 30.74 -132.37 -141.00
N ILE A 402 29.62 -131.65 -141.16
CA ILE A 402 29.05 -131.29 -142.48
C ILE A 402 30.06 -130.52 -143.34
N THR A 403 30.79 -129.57 -142.74
CA THR A 403 31.74 -128.73 -143.48
C THR A 403 33.03 -129.46 -143.84
N THR A 404 33.47 -130.46 -143.06
CA THR A 404 34.67 -131.25 -143.38
C THR A 404 34.45 -132.36 -144.41
N GLU A 405 33.35 -133.13 -144.34
CA GLU A 405 33.25 -134.39 -145.12
C GLU A 405 32.60 -134.23 -146.50
N ILE A 406 31.75 -133.21 -146.71
CA ILE A 406 30.93 -133.09 -147.93
C ILE A 406 31.47 -132.02 -148.90
N LEU A 407 32.11 -130.97 -148.39
CA LEU A 407 32.43 -129.75 -149.17
C LEU A 407 33.93 -129.48 -149.38
N GLY A 408 34.82 -130.16 -148.66
CA GLY A 408 36.27 -130.02 -148.83
C GLY A 408 36.83 -128.63 -148.52
N TRP A 409 36.09 -127.80 -147.77
CA TRP A 409 36.50 -126.46 -147.36
C TRP A 409 37.06 -126.48 -145.94
N SER A 410 38.06 -125.63 -145.67
CA SER A 410 38.59 -125.43 -144.33
C SER A 410 37.57 -124.72 -143.45
N TRP A 411 36.80 -125.48 -142.65
CA TRP A 411 35.89 -124.92 -141.66
C TRP A 411 36.64 -124.02 -140.68
N ASN A 412 36.12 -122.81 -140.47
CA ASN A 412 36.66 -121.85 -139.52
C ASN A 412 35.45 -121.21 -138.80
N PRO A 413 35.22 -121.48 -137.51
CA PRO A 413 34.11 -120.89 -136.77
C PRO A 413 34.34 -119.39 -136.61
N GLY A 414 33.57 -118.59 -137.33
CA GLY A 414 33.63 -117.13 -137.25
C GLY A 414 33.25 -116.63 -135.85
N GLN A 415 33.95 -115.61 -135.37
CA GLN A 415 33.52 -114.84 -134.22
C GLN A 415 32.38 -113.90 -134.62
N ASP A 416 31.36 -113.78 -133.76
CA ASP A 416 30.68 -112.53 -133.37
C ASP A 416 29.24 -112.84 -132.88
N THR A 417 29.02 -112.76 -131.55
CA THR A 417 27.76 -112.35 -130.86
C THR A 417 27.90 -112.57 -129.35
N GLU A 418 28.40 -111.59 -128.58
CA GLU A 418 28.16 -111.55 -127.12
C GLU A 418 28.31 -110.13 -126.51
N THR A 419 27.74 -109.12 -127.18
CA THR A 419 27.82 -107.70 -126.78
C THR A 419 26.48 -106.95 -126.85
N LEU A 420 25.38 -107.62 -126.46
CA LEU A 420 24.07 -106.97 -126.23
C LEU A 420 23.35 -107.56 -125.02
N LEU A 421 23.56 -106.99 -123.83
CA LEU A 421 22.58 -107.04 -122.73
C LEU A 421 22.82 -105.90 -121.72
N ASN A 422 21.73 -105.37 -121.16
CA ASN A 422 21.68 -104.50 -119.98
C ASN A 422 22.29 -103.08 -120.10
N GLN A 423 21.74 -102.27 -121.01
CA GLN A 423 21.29 -100.93 -120.60
C GLN A 423 19.85 -101.05 -120.08
N ASP A 424 19.50 -100.33 -119.02
CA ASP A 424 18.10 -100.12 -118.65
C ASP A 424 17.91 -98.78 -117.91
N THR A 425 16.67 -98.26 -117.90
CA THR A 425 16.30 -96.90 -117.47
C THR A 425 15.46 -96.93 -116.15
N SER A 426 14.94 -95.86 -115.52
CA SER A 426 14.61 -94.48 -115.92
C SER A 426 14.31 -93.56 -114.72
N ILE A 427 14.48 -92.22 -114.87
CA ILE A 427 13.70 -91.12 -114.21
C ILE A 427 13.84 -90.94 -112.67
N ASP A 428 13.85 -89.75 -112.04
CA ASP A 428 14.46 -88.41 -112.26
C ASP A 428 14.31 -87.67 -110.88
N GLU A 429 14.34 -86.35 -110.60
CA GLU A 429 14.38 -85.09 -111.37
C GLU A 429 15.58 -84.18 -110.96
N HIS A 430 15.36 -82.88 -110.69
CA HIS A 430 16.30 -81.85 -111.17
C HIS A 430 16.62 -80.66 -110.23
N THR A 431 17.58 -79.81 -110.63
CA THR A 431 18.18 -78.72 -109.81
C THR A 431 18.20 -77.34 -110.55
N PRO A 432 19.08 -76.33 -110.33
CA PRO A 432 18.61 -75.00 -109.92
C PRO A 432 18.99 -73.82 -110.83
N HIS A 433 18.00 -73.03 -111.29
CA HIS A 433 18.24 -71.79 -112.04
C HIS A 433 17.13 -70.75 -111.77
N ASN A 434 17.43 -69.68 -111.02
CA ASN A 434 16.40 -68.73 -110.54
C ASN A 434 16.87 -67.25 -110.39
N TYR A 435 18.14 -66.90 -110.62
CA TYR A 435 18.60 -65.51 -110.42
C TYR A 435 18.25 -64.59 -111.59
N ASP A 436 18.54 -65.02 -112.82
CA ASP A 436 18.27 -64.23 -114.03
C ASP A 436 16.76 -64.15 -114.37
N TYR A 437 15.94 -65.04 -113.79
CA TYR A 437 14.49 -65.02 -113.91
C TYR A 437 13.90 -63.74 -113.30
N TRP A 438 14.14 -63.46 -112.01
CA TRP A 438 13.56 -62.30 -111.33
C TRP A 438 14.03 -60.96 -111.89
N LYS A 439 15.23 -60.91 -112.47
CA LYS A 439 15.75 -59.71 -113.14
C LYS A 439 14.97 -59.37 -114.42
N ASN A 440 14.52 -60.38 -115.17
CA ASN A 440 13.61 -60.21 -116.30
C ASN A 440 12.15 -59.97 -115.87
N VAL A 441 11.73 -60.50 -114.72
CA VAL A 441 10.43 -60.15 -114.11
C VAL A 441 10.39 -58.66 -113.73
N SER A 442 11.43 -58.11 -113.10
CA SER A 442 11.46 -56.67 -112.77
C SER A 442 11.42 -55.74 -113.99
N SER A 443 11.84 -56.20 -115.17
CA SER A 443 11.73 -55.45 -116.42
C SER A 443 10.44 -55.71 -117.22
N SER A 444 9.49 -56.49 -116.68
CA SER A 444 8.19 -56.77 -117.29
C SER A 444 6.99 -56.35 -116.42
N VAL A 445 7.24 -55.66 -115.31
CA VAL A 445 6.24 -54.90 -114.54
C VAL A 445 6.01 -53.55 -115.21
N SER A 446 4.76 -53.07 -115.31
CA SER A 446 4.47 -51.75 -115.91
C SER A 446 5.00 -50.62 -115.04
N ARG A 447 5.30 -49.48 -115.65
CA ARG A 447 5.76 -48.30 -114.91
C ARG A 447 4.70 -47.79 -113.94
N ASP A 448 3.44 -47.83 -114.35
CA ASP A 448 2.28 -47.45 -113.50
C ASP A 448 2.22 -48.29 -112.22
N THR A 449 2.57 -49.58 -112.30
CA THR A 449 2.64 -50.46 -111.13
C THR A 449 3.85 -50.16 -110.26
N CYS A 450 4.97 -49.67 -110.83
CA CYS A 450 6.07 -49.16 -110.02
C CYS A 450 5.68 -47.85 -109.32
N ASP A 451 4.96 -46.96 -110.01
CA ASP A 451 4.44 -45.72 -109.45
C ASP A 451 3.42 -46.00 -108.33
N GLU A 452 2.75 -47.16 -108.30
CA GLU A 452 1.94 -47.64 -107.16
C GLU A 452 2.80 -48.06 -105.94
N TRP A 453 3.97 -48.68 -106.14
CA TRP A 453 4.91 -48.98 -105.05
C TRP A 453 5.60 -47.71 -104.53
N ASP A 454 5.96 -46.77 -105.39
CA ASP A 454 6.51 -45.47 -105.01
C ASP A 454 5.46 -44.62 -104.26
N GLN A 455 4.18 -44.70 -104.65
CA GLN A 455 3.06 -44.14 -103.88
C GLN A 455 2.88 -44.84 -102.52
N LEU A 456 3.13 -46.15 -102.41
CA LEU A 456 3.10 -46.85 -101.14
C LEU A 456 4.23 -46.39 -100.21
N GLU A 457 5.45 -46.18 -100.72
CA GLU A 457 6.56 -45.63 -99.94
C GLU A 457 6.32 -44.16 -99.54
N SER A 458 5.71 -43.37 -100.42
CA SER A 458 5.25 -42.00 -100.11
C SER A 458 4.18 -41.98 -99.01
N ALA A 459 3.17 -42.85 -99.08
CA ALA A 459 2.14 -42.97 -98.05
C ALA A 459 2.70 -43.46 -96.70
N LEU A 460 3.68 -44.36 -96.71
CA LEU A 460 4.37 -44.82 -95.50
C LEU A 460 5.27 -43.74 -94.88
N THR A 461 5.84 -42.84 -95.68
CA THR A 461 6.60 -41.68 -95.18
C THR A 461 5.68 -40.57 -94.66
N GLU A 462 4.55 -40.28 -95.30
CA GLU A 462 3.51 -39.41 -94.72
C GLU A 462 2.98 -39.96 -93.38
N TYR A 463 2.70 -41.26 -93.30
CA TYR A 463 2.25 -41.90 -92.06
C TYR A 463 3.28 -41.77 -90.92
N ARG A 464 4.58 -41.86 -91.24
CA ARG A 464 5.68 -41.60 -90.30
C ARG A 464 5.68 -40.17 -89.79
N ASP A 465 5.45 -39.18 -90.65
CA ASP A 465 5.36 -37.77 -90.26
C ASP A 465 4.10 -37.46 -89.43
N VAL A 466 2.98 -38.15 -89.68
CA VAL A 466 1.80 -38.09 -88.81
C VAL A 466 2.11 -38.64 -87.40
N LEU A 467 2.89 -39.72 -87.29
CA LEU A 467 3.35 -40.24 -85.99
C LEU A 467 4.27 -39.25 -85.27
N LEU A 468 5.24 -38.64 -85.97
CA LEU A 468 6.14 -37.62 -85.40
C LEU A 468 5.43 -36.31 -85.02
N ARG A 469 4.32 -35.96 -85.69
CA ARG A 469 3.43 -34.88 -85.25
C ARG A 469 2.63 -35.27 -84.01
N ARG A 470 2.13 -36.51 -83.94
CA ARG A 470 1.36 -37.02 -82.80
C ARG A 470 2.21 -37.06 -81.53
N GLU A 471 3.46 -37.51 -81.63
CA GLU A 471 4.45 -37.47 -80.53
C GLU A 471 4.64 -36.04 -80.00
N ARG A 472 4.82 -35.06 -80.89
CA ARG A 472 4.97 -33.64 -80.54
C ARG A 472 3.72 -33.04 -79.87
N ILE A 473 2.53 -33.47 -80.30
CA ILE A 473 1.26 -33.07 -79.66
C ILE A 473 1.12 -33.69 -78.27
N LEU A 474 1.53 -34.95 -78.07
CA LEU A 474 1.53 -35.60 -76.77
C LEU A 474 2.50 -34.92 -75.78
N ALA A 475 3.66 -34.46 -76.24
CA ALA A 475 4.57 -33.64 -75.43
C ALA A 475 3.91 -32.34 -74.98
N ASN A 476 3.33 -31.56 -75.90
CA ASN A 476 2.62 -30.32 -75.56
C ASN A 476 1.43 -30.55 -74.60
N ILE A 477 0.73 -31.68 -74.70
CA ILE A 477 -0.35 -32.06 -73.76
C ILE A 477 0.22 -32.37 -72.36
N SER A 478 1.40 -33.00 -72.28
CA SER A 478 2.10 -33.24 -71.01
C SER A 478 2.51 -31.91 -70.34
N ASP A 479 3.06 -30.98 -71.11
CA ASP A 479 3.46 -29.66 -70.60
C ASP A 479 2.26 -28.83 -70.14
N LEU A 480 1.15 -28.85 -70.90
CA LEU A 480 -0.12 -28.23 -70.50
C LEU A 480 -0.70 -28.86 -69.23
N SER A 481 -0.59 -30.18 -69.06
CA SER A 481 -1.02 -30.88 -67.84
C SER A 481 -0.19 -30.45 -66.62
N HIS A 482 1.12 -30.29 -66.78
CA HIS A 482 1.98 -29.74 -65.73
C HIS A 482 1.66 -28.27 -65.39
N GLU A 483 1.35 -27.45 -66.39
CA GLU A 483 0.97 -26.05 -66.17
C GLU A 483 -0.40 -25.92 -65.48
N VAL A 484 -1.37 -26.78 -65.83
CA VAL A 484 -2.67 -26.87 -65.14
C VAL A 484 -2.46 -27.27 -63.67
N LEU A 485 -1.67 -28.32 -63.39
CA LEU A 485 -1.33 -28.71 -62.02
C LEU A 485 -0.64 -27.59 -61.23
N ARG A 486 0.18 -26.76 -61.89
CA ARG A 486 0.81 -25.58 -61.25
C ARG A 486 -0.23 -24.50 -60.92
N ILE A 487 -1.22 -24.29 -61.79
CA ILE A 487 -2.31 -23.32 -61.59
C ILE A 487 -3.27 -23.81 -60.49
N GLU A 488 -3.61 -25.11 -60.45
CA GLU A 488 -4.40 -25.73 -59.39
C GLU A 488 -3.70 -25.62 -58.03
N GLY A 489 -2.38 -25.85 -57.97
CA GLY A 489 -1.58 -25.60 -56.75
C GLY A 489 -1.66 -24.14 -56.27
N ILE A 490 -1.49 -23.17 -57.18
CA ILE A 490 -1.59 -21.73 -56.86
C ILE A 490 -3.01 -21.31 -56.45
N LEU A 491 -4.04 -22.06 -56.85
CA LEU A 491 -5.43 -21.86 -56.43
C LEU A 491 -5.76 -22.55 -55.09
N SER A 492 -4.92 -23.49 -54.62
CA SER A 492 -5.09 -24.18 -53.34
C SER A 492 -4.38 -23.49 -52.16
N ASP A 493 -3.49 -22.52 -52.43
CA ASP A 493 -2.77 -21.69 -51.44
C ASP A 493 -3.44 -20.31 -51.24
N LYS A 494 -4.78 -20.22 -51.40
CA LYS A 494 -5.60 -19.01 -51.20
C LYS A 494 -6.93 -19.29 -50.52
#